data_AF-A0A9X5F3L1-F1
#
_entry.id   AF-A0A9X5F3L1-F1
#
_cell.length_a   1.000
_cell.length_b   1.000
_cell.length_c   1.000
_cell.angle_alpha   90.00
_cell.angle_beta   90.00
_cell.angle_gamma   90.00
#
_symmetry.space_group_name_H-M   'P 1'
#
loop_
_entity.id
_entity.type
_entity.pdbx_description
1 polymer ?
#
loop_
_entity_poly.entity_id
_entity_poly.type
_entity_poly.pdbx_seq_one_letter_code
_entity_poly.pdbx_strand_id
1 'polypeptide(L)'
;MMSDSLRTLSVMNLSAAPLQFKMIKDNEYINFYNTEDIQLADGTNITDIGLRLSKESGGAAPLLNFSPTGQCITLDTVKKHHPQLVLTDYPRGRSENEVTSYTAPKDMNGQKVSFSFTMKKPDCLDSVVISAD
;
A
#
# COMPACT_ATOMS: atom_id res chain seq x y z
N MET A 1 -16.04 -13.37 -9.64
CA MET A 1 -15.38 -13.09 -8.35
C MET A 1 -15.33 -11.59 -8.19
N MET A 2 -16.04 -11.03 -7.21
CA MET A 2 -15.94 -9.60 -6.90
C MET A 2 -14.53 -9.37 -6.33
N SER A 3 -13.68 -8.70 -7.11
CA SER A 3 -12.50 -8.04 -6.55
C SER A 3 -13.06 -6.84 -5.79
N ASP A 4 -13.08 -6.91 -4.47
CA ASP A 4 -13.41 -5.75 -3.65
C ASP A 4 -12.33 -4.70 -3.91
N SER A 5 -12.71 -3.65 -4.63
CA SER A 5 -11.81 -2.55 -4.97
C SER A 5 -11.57 -1.72 -3.72
N LEU A 6 -10.31 -1.30 -3.49
CA LEU A 6 -10.00 -0.33 -2.42
C LEU A 6 -10.88 0.93 -2.51
N ARG A 7 -11.30 1.30 -3.73
CA ARG A 7 -12.17 2.46 -4.00
C ARG A 7 -13.50 2.42 -3.26
N THR A 8 -14.03 1.23 -2.97
CA THR A 8 -15.32 1.09 -2.31
C THR A 8 -15.20 1.13 -0.79
N LEU A 9 -13.99 1.06 -0.22
CA LEU A 9 -13.80 1.14 1.23
C LEU A 9 -14.08 2.56 1.74
N SER A 10 -14.83 2.62 2.84
CA SER A 10 -15.23 3.83 3.53
C SER A 10 -15.40 3.54 5.01
N VAL A 11 -15.50 4.60 5.83
CA VAL A 11 -15.75 4.44 7.27
C VAL A 11 -17.04 3.66 7.54
N MET A 12 -18.04 3.76 6.66
CA MET A 12 -19.35 3.13 6.82
C MET A 12 -19.35 1.61 6.59
N ASN A 13 -18.44 1.09 5.76
CA ASN A 13 -18.41 -0.32 5.39
C ASN A 13 -17.13 -1.05 5.81
N LEU A 14 -16.24 -0.37 6.55
CA LEU A 14 -14.98 -0.96 7.01
C LEU A 14 -15.18 -2.21 7.88
N SER A 15 -16.27 -2.30 8.64
CA SER A 15 -16.59 -3.48 9.47
C SER A 15 -16.85 -4.75 8.67
N ALA A 16 -17.15 -4.63 7.36
CA ALA A 16 -17.34 -5.75 6.46
C ALA A 16 -16.06 -6.12 5.67
N ALA A 17 -14.96 -5.38 5.88
CA ALA A 17 -13.70 -5.67 5.22
C ALA A 17 -13.12 -7.03 5.70
N PRO A 18 -12.36 -7.74 4.86
CA PRO A 18 -11.77 -9.03 5.23
C PRO A 18 -10.71 -8.92 6.34
N LEU A 19 -10.14 -7.74 6.54
CA LEU A 19 -9.17 -7.46 7.61
C LEU A 19 -9.83 -6.66 8.73
N GLN A 20 -9.48 -7.01 9.97
CA GLN A 20 -10.01 -6.34 11.16
C GLN A 20 -9.23 -5.06 11.46
N PHE A 21 -9.66 -3.97 10.84
CA PHE A 21 -9.05 -2.66 11.05
C PHE A 21 -9.48 -2.01 12.37
N LYS A 22 -8.50 -1.54 13.14
CA LYS A 22 -8.70 -0.74 14.36
C LYS A 22 -8.22 0.68 14.11
N MET A 23 -9.03 1.66 14.50
CA MET A 23 -8.63 3.06 14.39
C MET A 23 -7.53 3.36 15.41
N ILE A 24 -6.44 3.98 14.97
CA ILE A 24 -5.29 4.31 15.83
C ILE A 24 -5.09 5.82 16.04
N LYS A 25 -5.56 6.63 15.09
CA LYS A 25 -5.54 8.09 15.16
C LYS A 25 -6.50 8.65 14.13
N ASP A 26 -6.86 9.92 14.31
CA ASP A 26 -7.59 10.69 13.33
C ASP A 26 -7.09 12.14 13.27
N ASN A 27 -7.50 12.85 12.22
CA ASN A 27 -7.43 14.30 12.17
C ASN A 27 -8.78 14.84 11.66
N GLU A 28 -8.89 16.13 11.39
CA GLU A 28 -10.13 16.76 10.92
C GLU A 28 -10.77 16.03 9.72
N TYR A 29 -9.99 15.43 8.81
CA TYR A 29 -10.48 14.89 7.54
C TYR A 29 -10.32 13.38 7.35
N ILE A 30 -9.36 12.76 8.05
CA ILE A 30 -8.88 11.40 7.80
C ILE A 30 -8.89 10.57 9.08
N ASN A 31 -9.41 9.36 8.98
CA ASN A 31 -9.21 8.31 9.96
C ASN A 31 -8.06 7.40 9.53
N PHE A 32 -7.18 7.06 10.46
CA PHE A 32 -6.07 6.14 10.24
C PHE A 32 -6.30 4.87 11.04
N TYR A 33 -6.18 3.75 10.35
CA TYR A 33 -6.41 2.42 10.90
C TYR A 33 -5.17 1.55 10.74
N ASN A 34 -5.03 0.56 11.62
CA ASN A 34 -4.09 -0.54 11.48
C ASN A 34 -4.82 -1.89 11.63
N THR A 35 -4.11 -2.98 11.32
CA THR A 35 -4.53 -4.34 11.66
C THR A 35 -3.31 -5.12 12.14
N GLU A 36 -3.55 -6.33 12.66
CA GLU A 36 -2.50 -7.28 12.99
C GLU A 36 -1.75 -7.75 11.73
N ASP A 37 -0.50 -8.17 11.92
CA ASP A 37 0.35 -8.72 10.87
C ASP A 37 -0.26 -10.02 10.31
N ILE A 38 -0.03 -10.27 9.02
CA ILE A 38 -0.59 -11.42 8.31
C ILE A 38 0.56 -12.28 7.79
N GLN A 39 0.55 -13.56 8.12
CA GLN A 39 1.48 -14.51 7.52
C GLN A 39 0.82 -15.19 6.31
N LEU A 40 1.49 -15.13 5.15
CA LEU A 40 1.07 -15.82 3.93
C LEU A 40 1.55 -17.27 3.95
N ALA A 41 0.93 -18.12 3.12
CA ALA A 41 1.22 -19.54 3.05
C ALA A 41 2.66 -19.87 2.59
N ASP A 42 3.32 -18.94 1.89
CA ASP A 42 4.70 -19.07 1.44
C ASP A 42 5.74 -18.61 2.48
N GLY A 43 5.28 -18.19 3.67
CA GLY A 43 6.13 -17.71 4.76
C GLY A 43 6.44 -16.22 4.73
N THR A 44 5.92 -15.47 3.75
CA THR A 44 6.00 -14.01 3.73
C THR A 44 5.12 -13.42 4.83
N ASN A 45 5.63 -12.46 5.58
CA ASN A 45 4.85 -11.70 6.55
C ASN A 45 4.48 -10.34 5.96
N ILE A 46 3.22 -9.94 6.10
CA ILE A 46 2.74 -8.61 5.75
C ILE A 46 2.57 -7.83 7.06
N THR A 47 3.40 -6.80 7.22
CA THR A 47 3.47 -5.97 8.43
C THR A 47 3.13 -4.52 8.12
N ASP A 48 3.05 -3.68 9.15
CA ASP A 48 2.83 -2.23 9.04
C ASP A 48 1.59 -1.87 8.20
N ILE A 49 0.56 -2.72 8.27
CA ILE A 49 -0.66 -2.59 7.48
C ILE A 49 -1.42 -1.37 7.98
N GLY A 50 -1.47 -0.33 7.16
CA GLY A 50 -2.13 0.93 7.44
C GLY A 50 -3.21 1.25 6.41
N LEU A 51 -4.37 1.69 6.88
CA LEU A 51 -5.46 2.15 6.02
C LEU A 51 -5.81 3.59 6.37
N ARG A 52 -5.97 4.44 5.37
CA ARG A 52 -6.45 5.81 5.49
C ARG A 52 -7.77 5.94 4.76
N LEU A 53 -8.79 6.40 5.47
CA LEU A 53 -10.11 6.67 4.90
C LEU A 53 -10.51 8.09 5.24
N SER A 54 -11.13 8.78 4.28
CA SER A 54 -11.76 10.05 4.58
C SER A 54 -12.98 9.86 5.48
N LYS A 55 -13.18 10.79 6.41
CA LYS A 55 -14.38 10.83 7.26
C LYS A 55 -15.65 11.10 6.45
N GLU A 56 -15.51 11.82 5.34
CA GLU A 56 -16.61 12.20 4.46
C GLU A 56 -16.65 11.36 3.19
N SER A 57 -17.87 11.13 2.68
CA SER A 57 -18.06 10.52 1.37
C SER A 57 -17.57 11.46 0.28
N GLY A 58 -16.74 10.96 -0.64
CA GLY A 58 -16.16 11.77 -1.72
C GLY A 58 -14.98 12.66 -1.30
N GLY A 59 -14.48 12.51 -0.07
CA GLY A 59 -13.25 13.14 0.38
C GLY A 59 -12.00 12.48 -0.22
N ALA A 60 -10.89 12.46 0.53
CA ALA A 60 -9.65 11.86 0.06
C ALA A 60 -9.81 10.38 -0.32
N ALA A 61 -9.19 9.99 -1.44
CA ALA A 61 -9.12 8.60 -1.89
C ALA A 61 -8.61 7.65 -0.79
N PRO A 62 -9.23 6.47 -0.62
CA PRO A 62 -8.69 5.43 0.22
C PRO A 62 -7.24 5.10 -0.14
N LEU A 63 -6.40 4.95 0.89
CA LEU A 63 -5.00 4.56 0.74
C LEU A 63 -4.68 3.44 1.72
N LEU A 64 -4.20 2.31 1.18
CA LEU A 64 -3.70 1.17 1.93
C LEU A 64 -2.18 1.10 1.74
N ASN A 65 -1.45 0.89 2.82
CA ASN A 65 -0.02 0.63 2.78
C ASN A 65 0.33 -0.58 3.63
N PHE A 66 1.39 -1.29 3.27
CA PHE A 66 1.94 -2.40 4.06
C PHE A 66 3.39 -2.67 3.67
N SER A 67 4.10 -3.43 4.51
CA SER A 67 5.48 -3.83 4.31
C SER A 67 5.56 -5.36 4.21
N PRO A 68 6.00 -5.94 3.08
CA PRO A 68 6.32 -7.36 3.03
C PRO A 68 7.68 -7.62 3.69
N THR A 69 7.72 -8.58 4.61
CA THR A 69 8.93 -9.01 5.34
C THR A 69 9.11 -10.52 5.28
N GLY A 70 10.30 -11.00 5.66
CA GLY A 70 10.71 -12.39 5.45
C GLY A 70 11.45 -12.55 4.11
N GLN A 71 10.76 -13.05 3.09
CA GLN A 71 11.37 -13.27 1.77
C GLN A 71 11.62 -11.94 1.04
N CYS A 72 12.82 -11.77 0.48
CA CYS A 72 13.14 -10.61 -0.34
C CYS A 72 12.40 -10.66 -1.68
N ILE A 73 11.52 -9.69 -1.92
CA ILE A 73 10.86 -9.48 -3.21
C ILE A 73 11.68 -8.45 -3.99
N THR A 74 12.32 -8.88 -5.08
CA THR A 74 13.16 -8.00 -5.91
C THR A 74 12.35 -7.20 -6.91
N LEU A 75 12.91 -6.09 -7.40
CA LEU A 75 12.29 -5.30 -8.47
C LEU A 75 11.99 -6.14 -9.73
N ASP A 76 12.86 -7.08 -10.08
CA ASP A 76 12.63 -7.98 -11.21
C ASP A 76 11.42 -8.90 -10.98
N THR A 77 11.24 -9.40 -9.75
CA THR A 77 10.04 -10.16 -9.37
C THR A 77 8.80 -9.28 -9.48
N VAL A 78 8.84 -8.03 -9.02
CA VAL A 78 7.71 -7.10 -9.17
C VAL A 78 7.41 -6.84 -10.66
N LYS A 79 8.43 -6.57 -11.47
CA LYS A 79 8.30 -6.31 -12.92
C LYS A 79 7.75 -7.51 -13.71
N LYS A 80 7.97 -8.75 -13.27
CA LYS A 80 7.32 -9.92 -13.86
C LYS A 80 5.78 -9.85 -13.76
N HIS A 81 5.27 -9.30 -12.67
CA HIS A 81 3.82 -9.13 -12.44
C HIS A 81 3.28 -7.79 -12.93
N HIS A 82 4.14 -6.75 -12.96
CA HIS A 82 3.81 -5.42 -13.42
C HIS A 82 4.85 -4.94 -14.46
N PRO A 83 4.82 -5.45 -15.70
CA PRO A 83 5.84 -5.12 -16.70
C PRO A 83 5.84 -3.64 -17.11
N GLN A 84 4.71 -2.95 -16.93
CA GLN A 84 4.52 -1.54 -17.24
C GLN A 84 4.85 -0.56 -16.09
N LEU A 85 5.61 -1.00 -15.08
CA LEU A 85 6.06 -0.12 -13.99
C LEU A 85 6.88 1.07 -14.49
N VAL A 86 6.57 2.27 -13.96
CA VAL A 86 7.33 3.49 -14.22
C VAL A 86 7.97 4.01 -12.93
N LEU A 87 9.20 4.54 -13.03
CA LEU A 87 9.87 5.21 -11.92
C LEU A 87 9.12 6.51 -11.58
N THR A 88 8.66 6.65 -10.34
CA THR A 88 7.85 7.80 -9.89
C THR A 88 8.48 8.60 -8.76
N ASP A 89 9.41 8.01 -8.01
CA ASP A 89 10.22 8.73 -7.04
C ASP A 89 11.63 8.14 -6.95
N TYR A 90 12.59 8.97 -6.61
CA TYR A 90 13.98 8.57 -6.47
C TYR A 90 14.69 9.39 -5.39
N PRO A 91 15.69 8.82 -4.70
CA PRO A 91 16.43 9.53 -3.67
C PRO A 91 17.13 10.79 -4.20
N ARG A 92 16.97 11.90 -3.47
CA ARG A 92 17.60 13.22 -3.72
C ARG A 92 18.72 13.53 -2.73
N GLY A 93 19.09 12.58 -1.86
CA GLY A 93 20.22 12.68 -0.95
C GLY A 93 19.96 13.52 0.30
N ARG A 94 18.70 13.66 0.72
CA ARG A 94 18.32 14.42 1.92
C ARG A 94 18.18 13.53 3.16
N SER A 95 18.03 12.22 2.98
CA SER A 95 17.89 11.25 4.07
C SER A 95 18.26 9.84 3.63
N GLU A 96 18.79 9.04 4.56
CA GLU A 96 19.05 7.60 4.34
C GLU A 96 17.77 6.76 4.26
N ASN A 97 16.63 7.32 4.66
CA ASN A 97 15.32 6.66 4.57
C ASN A 97 14.59 7.00 3.27
N GLU A 98 15.26 7.67 2.33
CA GLU A 98 14.70 7.89 0.99
C GLU A 98 14.52 6.57 0.24
N VAL A 99 13.54 6.57 -0.65
CA VAL A 99 13.12 5.39 -1.40
C VAL A 99 13.20 5.65 -2.90
N THR A 100 13.41 4.59 -3.64
CA THR A 100 13.10 4.54 -5.08
C THR A 100 11.73 3.91 -5.23
N SER A 101 10.79 4.61 -5.86
CA SER A 101 9.42 4.14 -6.03
C SER A 101 9.09 3.87 -7.49
N TYR A 102 8.44 2.74 -7.75
CA TYR A 102 7.91 2.38 -9.05
C TYR A 102 6.39 2.22 -8.95
N THR A 103 5.64 2.81 -9.88
CA THR A 103 4.18 2.78 -9.85
C THR A 103 3.63 2.10 -11.10
N ALA A 104 2.66 1.22 -10.90
CA ALA A 104 1.92 0.61 -12.00
C ALA A 104 0.86 1.61 -12.52
N PRO A 105 0.56 1.62 -13.82
CA PRO A 105 -0.53 2.41 -14.37
C PRO A 105 -1.85 2.09 -13.67
N LYS A 106 -2.75 3.08 -13.64
CA LYS A 106 -4.09 2.90 -13.09
C LYS A 106 -4.79 1.71 -13.75
N ASP A 107 -5.42 0.88 -12.92
CA ASP A 107 -6.35 -0.13 -13.42
C ASP A 107 -7.68 0.49 -13.87
N MET A 108 -8.62 -0.33 -14.36
CA MET A 108 -9.94 0.11 -14.80
C MET A 108 -10.79 0.73 -13.68
N ASN A 109 -10.46 0.46 -12.41
CA ASN A 109 -11.16 1.01 -11.25
C ASN A 109 -10.55 2.34 -10.76
N GLY A 110 -9.44 2.78 -11.36
CA GLY A 110 -8.68 3.96 -10.95
C GLY A 110 -7.61 3.66 -9.89
N GLN A 111 -7.40 2.39 -9.56
CA GLN A 111 -6.44 1.97 -8.54
C GLN A 111 -5.01 2.01 -9.08
N LYS A 112 -4.10 2.58 -8.30
CA LYS A 112 -2.66 2.55 -8.54
C LYS A 112 -1.98 1.73 -7.46
N VAL A 113 -0.91 1.06 -7.84
CA VAL A 113 -0.02 0.35 -6.90
C VAL A 113 1.39 0.88 -7.07
N SER A 114 2.00 1.32 -5.97
CA SER A 114 3.37 1.79 -5.90
C SER A 114 4.21 0.86 -5.03
N PHE A 115 5.42 0.58 -5.49
CA PHE A 115 6.38 -0.32 -4.87
C PHE A 115 7.64 0.47 -4.54
N SER A 116 8.03 0.47 -3.27
CA SER A 116 9.14 1.29 -2.76
C SER A 116 10.29 0.44 -2.27
N PHE A 117 11.50 0.86 -2.62
CA PHE A 117 12.76 0.22 -2.24
C PHE A 117 13.62 1.25 -1.51
N THR A 118 14.01 0.99 -0.27
CA THR A 118 14.80 1.93 0.53
C THR A 118 16.26 1.97 0.08
N MET A 119 16.93 3.11 0.23
CA MET A 119 18.38 3.20 -0.01
C MET A 119 19.20 2.22 0.84
N LYS A 120 18.72 1.90 2.04
CA LYS A 120 19.38 0.94 2.95
C LYS A 120 19.31 -0.50 2.44
N LYS A 121 18.23 -0.85 1.73
CA LYS A 121 17.98 -2.20 1.20
C LYS A 121 17.39 -2.12 -0.21
N PRO A 122 18.16 -1.62 -1.20
CA PRO A 122 17.62 -1.24 -2.51
C PRO A 122 17.15 -2.42 -3.35
N ASP A 123 17.63 -3.63 -3.05
CA ASP A 123 17.31 -4.84 -3.81
C ASP A 123 16.04 -5.55 -3.33
N CYS A 124 15.49 -5.16 -2.17
CA CYS A 124 14.30 -5.79 -1.60
C CYS A 124 13.19 -4.77 -1.39
N LEU A 125 11.98 -5.16 -1.78
CA LEU A 125 10.77 -4.38 -1.58
C LEU A 125 10.60 -4.09 -0.09
N ASP A 126 10.41 -2.82 0.22
CA ASP A 126 10.24 -2.32 1.59
C ASP A 126 8.76 -2.07 1.89
N SER A 127 8.07 -1.38 0.99
CA SER A 127 6.66 -1.05 1.17
C SER A 127 5.89 -1.03 -0.14
N VAL A 128 4.59 -1.33 -0.01
CA VAL A 128 3.60 -1.25 -1.08
C VAL A 128 2.54 -0.24 -0.65
N VAL A 129 2.15 0.63 -1.59
CA VAL A 129 1.06 1.58 -1.41
C VAL A 129 0.04 1.37 -2.52
N ILE A 130 -1.21 1.18 -2.14
CA ILE A 130 -2.36 1.09 -3.04
C ILE A 130 -3.24 2.31 -2.79
N SER A 131 -3.53 3.08 -3.84
CA SER A 131 -4.47 4.21 -3.79
C SER A 131 -5.53 4.08 -4.87
N ALA A 132 -6.72 4.63 -4.63
CA ALA A 132 -7.81 4.62 -5.60
C ALA A 132 -8.21 6.06 -5.98
N ASP A 133 -7.62 6.58 -7.06
CA ASP A 133 -7.84 7.94 -7.58
C ASP A 133 -8.94 8.00 -8.63
#